data_AF-A0A9X8E5G0-F1
#
_entry.id   AF-A0A9X8E5G0-F1
#
_cell.length_a   1.000
_cell.length_b   1.000
_cell.length_c   1.000
_cell.angle_alpha   90.00
_cell.angle_beta   90.00
_cell.angle_gamma   90.00
#
_symmetry.space_group_name_H-M   'P 1'
#
loop_
_entity.id
_entity.type
_entity.pdbx_description
1 polymer ?
#
loop_
_entity_poly.entity_id
_entity_poly.type
_entity_poly.pdbx_seq_one_letter_code
_entity_poly.pdbx_strand_id
1 'polypeptide(L)'
;MMASMSDYKVSENLGIPRRTIRSYPAGHVYTVQQKAWMDNNVWRLYLRTLLLPCVEAPSVILVDNFESHVSDESYSIVEDELSCLLVPLPPNATSTCQPLDVGVMAPFKRFLRDEWLAEEIIDGEDGDEFDSPCAAQKRLAMINRAIRAWEKVSEDVIRESFAKAIPSA
;
A
#
# COMPACT_ATOMS: atom_id res chain seq x y z
N MET A 1 -3.83 -22.06 14.32
CA MET A 1 -4.28 -22.75 13.08
C MET A 1 -5.39 -21.93 12.43
N MET A 2 -5.05 -20.74 11.91
CA MET A 2 -6.00 -19.76 11.36
C MET A 2 -5.33 -18.91 10.25
N ALA A 3 -4.44 -19.52 9.46
CA ALA A 3 -4.04 -18.97 8.15
C ALA A 3 -5.27 -19.12 7.23
N SER A 4 -6.16 -18.16 7.36
CA SER A 4 -7.61 -18.20 7.13
C SER A 4 -7.97 -18.14 5.64
N MET A 5 -9.23 -18.41 5.30
CA MET A 5 -9.81 -18.24 3.96
C MET A 5 -9.58 -16.84 3.35
N SER A 6 -9.23 -15.84 4.17
CA SER A 6 -8.78 -14.51 3.73
C SER A 6 -7.54 -14.60 2.82
N ASP A 7 -6.49 -15.31 3.24
CA ASP A 7 -5.23 -15.41 2.49
C ASP A 7 -5.43 -16.14 1.17
N TYR A 8 -6.37 -17.10 1.13
CA TYR A 8 -6.77 -17.80 -0.09
C TYR A 8 -7.39 -16.84 -1.10
N LYS A 9 -8.45 -16.12 -0.71
CA LYS A 9 -9.14 -15.17 -1.61
C LYS A 9 -8.21 -14.05 -2.06
N VAL A 10 -7.36 -13.56 -1.15
CA VAL A 10 -6.31 -12.58 -1.48
C VAL A 10 -5.34 -13.18 -2.50
N SER A 11 -4.78 -14.38 -2.25
CA SER A 11 -3.84 -15.02 -3.20
C SER A 11 -4.42 -15.25 -4.60
N GLU A 12 -5.68 -15.68 -4.68
CA GLU A 12 -6.38 -15.97 -5.93
C GLU A 12 -6.66 -14.70 -6.72
N ASN A 13 -7.19 -13.66 -6.06
CA ASN A 13 -7.44 -12.36 -6.68
C ASN A 13 -6.18 -11.68 -7.22
N LEU A 14 -5.00 -12.07 -6.71
CA LEU A 14 -3.72 -11.45 -7.01
C LEU A 14 -2.80 -12.33 -7.87
N GLY A 15 -3.24 -13.54 -8.23
CA GLY A 15 -2.39 -14.48 -8.97
C GLY A 15 -1.06 -14.80 -8.26
N ILE A 16 -0.98 -14.62 -6.93
CA ILE A 16 0.22 -14.93 -6.15
C ILE A 16 0.11 -16.38 -5.70
N PRO A 17 1.16 -17.21 -5.89
CA PRO A 17 1.18 -18.52 -5.27
C PRO A 17 0.97 -18.40 -3.76
N ARG A 18 -0.05 -19.07 -3.21
CA ARG A 18 -0.40 -19.06 -1.77
C ARG A 18 0.82 -19.24 -0.85
N ARG A 19 1.78 -20.08 -1.26
CA ARG A 19 3.04 -20.30 -0.51
C ARG A 19 3.84 -19.01 -0.31
N THR A 20 3.82 -18.09 -1.27
CA THR A 20 4.55 -16.82 -1.25
C THR A 20 3.91 -15.83 -0.29
N ILE A 21 2.57 -15.76 -0.21
CA ILE A 21 1.90 -14.88 0.78
C ILE A 21 2.20 -15.36 2.20
N ARG A 22 2.22 -16.67 2.43
CA ARG A 22 2.52 -17.24 3.74
C ARG A 22 3.94 -16.93 4.25
N SER A 23 4.88 -16.62 3.35
CA SER A 23 6.23 -16.21 3.72
C SER A 23 6.36 -14.71 4.01
N TYR A 24 5.34 -13.89 3.70
CA TYR A 24 5.40 -12.46 3.97
C TYR A 24 5.03 -12.15 5.43
N PRO A 25 5.55 -11.06 6.00
CA PRO A 25 5.21 -10.65 7.37
C PRO A 25 3.70 -10.54 7.58
N ALA A 26 3.22 -11.07 8.71
CA ALA A 26 1.82 -10.97 9.09
C ALA A 26 1.42 -9.53 9.43
N GLY A 27 0.12 -9.24 9.44
CA GLY A 27 -0.41 -7.91 9.81
C GLY A 27 -0.49 -6.90 8.67
N HIS A 28 -0.12 -7.30 7.44
CA HIS A 28 -0.19 -6.45 6.26
C HIS A 28 -1.02 -7.09 5.14
N VAL A 29 -1.57 -6.24 4.26
CA VAL A 29 -2.29 -6.68 3.05
C VAL A 29 -1.35 -6.52 1.85
N TYR A 30 -1.16 -7.61 1.10
CA TYR A 30 -0.26 -7.65 -0.04
C TYR A 30 -1.02 -7.84 -1.32
N THR A 31 -0.61 -7.13 -2.37
CA THR A 31 -1.06 -7.32 -3.75
C THR A 31 0.15 -7.46 -4.66
N VAL A 32 0.07 -8.37 -5.63
CA VAL A 32 1.09 -8.53 -6.67
C VAL A 32 0.32 -8.74 -7.94
N GLN A 33 0.79 -8.12 -9.00
CA GLN A 33 0.28 -8.36 -10.33
C GLN A 33 1.40 -8.09 -11.33
N GLN A 34 1.29 -8.67 -12.52
CA GLN A 34 2.35 -8.59 -13.53
C GLN A 34 2.70 -7.14 -13.90
N LYS A 35 1.71 -6.23 -13.90
CA LYS A 35 1.87 -4.82 -14.26
C LYS A 35 2.12 -3.90 -13.05
N ALA A 36 1.95 -4.38 -11.82
CA ALA A 36 2.22 -3.67 -10.57
C ALA A 36 1.62 -2.24 -10.41
N TRP A 37 0.43 -1.98 -10.96
CA TRP A 37 -0.34 -0.73 -10.83
C TRP A 37 -1.55 -0.89 -9.90
N MET A 38 -2.29 0.19 -9.62
CA MET A 38 -3.62 0.06 -9.02
C MET A 38 -4.62 -0.21 -10.13
N ASP A 39 -5.51 -1.19 -9.96
CA ASP A 39 -6.64 -1.42 -10.86
C ASP A 39 -7.94 -1.58 -10.04
N ASN A 40 -9.09 -1.73 -10.70
CA ASN A 40 -10.39 -1.85 -10.01
C ASN A 40 -10.42 -3.03 -9.03
N ASN A 41 -9.75 -4.15 -9.35
CA ASN A 41 -9.76 -5.33 -8.49
C ASN A 41 -8.90 -5.11 -7.24
N VAL A 42 -7.70 -4.55 -7.41
CA VAL A 42 -6.78 -4.22 -6.31
C VAL A 42 -7.39 -3.13 -5.42
N TRP A 43 -8.01 -2.11 -6.02
CA TRP A 43 -8.66 -1.04 -5.29
C TRP A 43 -9.84 -1.54 -4.45
N ARG A 44 -10.72 -2.36 -5.04
CA ARG A 44 -11.81 -3.01 -4.32
C ARG A 44 -11.31 -3.88 -3.16
N LEU A 45 -10.22 -4.62 -3.37
CA LEU A 45 -9.60 -5.41 -2.31
C LEU A 45 -9.09 -4.50 -1.19
N TYR A 46 -8.44 -3.39 -1.53
CA TYR A 46 -7.94 -2.40 -0.59
C TYR A 46 -9.07 -1.79 0.26
N LEU A 47 -10.16 -1.34 -0.37
CA LEU A 47 -11.33 -0.79 0.33
C LEU A 47 -11.91 -1.78 1.36
N ARG A 48 -12.18 -3.02 0.95
CA ARG A 48 -12.86 -4.00 1.82
C ARG A 48 -11.96 -4.70 2.82
N THR A 49 -10.68 -4.88 2.49
CA THR A 49 -9.76 -5.70 3.31
C THR A 49 -8.89 -4.84 4.21
N LEU A 50 -8.55 -3.62 3.79
CA LEU A 50 -7.71 -2.72 4.56
C LEU A 50 -8.50 -1.56 5.15
N LEU A 51 -9.21 -0.77 4.34
CA LEU A 51 -9.86 0.43 4.86
C LEU A 51 -11.06 0.12 5.74
N LEU A 52 -11.99 -0.73 5.30
CA LEU A 52 -13.21 -1.07 6.04
C LEU A 52 -12.96 -1.46 7.51
N PRO A 53 -11.98 -2.31 7.88
CA PRO A 53 -11.70 -2.61 9.28
C PRO A 53 -10.91 -1.52 10.03
N CYS A 54 -10.31 -0.54 9.35
CA CYS A 54 -9.41 0.45 9.94
C CYS A 54 -9.99 1.87 10.02
N VAL A 55 -11.01 2.19 9.24
CA VAL A 55 -11.63 3.52 9.19
C VAL A 55 -12.77 3.63 10.20
N GLU A 56 -12.84 4.76 10.90
CA GLU A 56 -13.99 5.10 11.74
C GLU A 56 -15.00 5.91 10.93
N ALA A 57 -16.22 5.39 10.78
CA ALA A 57 -17.29 6.09 10.07
C ALA A 57 -17.98 7.13 10.99
N PRO A 58 -18.34 8.33 10.48
CA PRO A 58 -18.07 8.82 9.13
C PRO A 58 -16.66 9.41 8.99
N SER A 59 -15.99 9.09 7.89
CA SER A 59 -14.69 9.67 7.50
C SER A 59 -14.68 10.11 6.04
N VAL A 60 -13.71 10.96 5.69
CA VAL A 60 -13.45 11.36 4.30
C VAL A 60 -12.25 10.58 3.76
N ILE A 61 -12.45 9.90 2.64
CA ILE A 61 -11.41 9.19 1.89
C ILE A 61 -10.98 10.07 0.73
N LEU A 62 -9.81 10.70 0.86
CA LEU A 62 -9.20 11.52 -0.19
C LEU A 62 -8.40 10.64 -1.16
N VAL A 63 -8.70 10.75 -2.45
CA VAL A 63 -8.03 9.98 -3.52
C VAL A 63 -7.60 10.89 -4.66
N ASP A 64 -6.57 10.50 -5.41
CA ASP A 64 -6.30 11.14 -6.70
C ASP A 64 -7.39 10.77 -7.72
N ASN A 65 -7.43 11.49 -8.85
CA ASN A 65 -8.46 11.31 -9.86
C ASN A 65 -8.20 10.12 -10.81
N PHE A 66 -7.58 9.06 -10.30
CA PHE A 66 -7.31 7.84 -11.07
C PHE A 66 -8.61 7.08 -11.33
N GLU A 67 -8.80 6.59 -12.56
CA GLU A 67 -10.07 6.00 -13.03
C GLU A 67 -10.61 4.90 -12.11
N SER A 68 -9.74 4.04 -11.57
CA SER A 68 -10.16 3.00 -10.64
C SER A 68 -10.69 3.56 -9.32
N HIS A 69 -10.14 4.67 -8.83
CA HIS A 69 -10.56 5.28 -7.56
C HIS A 69 -11.90 5.99 -7.66
N VAL A 70 -12.24 6.53 -8.84
CA VAL A 70 -13.46 7.36 -9.05
C VAL A 70 -14.53 6.64 -9.87
N SER A 71 -14.49 5.31 -9.91
CA SER A 71 -15.51 4.49 -10.56
C SER A 71 -16.80 4.42 -9.73
N ASP A 72 -17.95 4.17 -10.38
CA ASP A 72 -19.25 4.00 -9.70
C ASP A 72 -19.19 2.92 -8.60
N GLU A 73 -18.45 1.83 -8.84
CA GLU A 73 -18.23 0.77 -7.84
C GLU A 73 -17.48 1.29 -6.61
N SER A 74 -16.52 2.21 -6.80
CA SER A 74 -15.79 2.81 -5.67
C SER A 74 -16.67 3.66 -4.80
N TYR A 75 -17.53 4.50 -5.40
CA TYR A 75 -18.50 5.31 -4.66
C TYR A 75 -19.47 4.42 -3.88
N SER A 76 -20.05 3.41 -4.53
CA SER A 76 -20.96 2.48 -3.84
C SER A 76 -20.29 1.76 -2.66
N ILE A 77 -19.06 1.25 -2.82
CA ILE A 77 -18.36 0.59 -1.71
C ILE A 77 -18.09 1.59 -0.56
N VAL A 78 -17.60 2.79 -0.87
CA VAL A 78 -17.24 3.77 0.16
C VAL A 78 -18.47 4.31 0.91
N GLU A 79 -19.55 4.59 0.19
CA GLU A 79 -20.78 5.14 0.77
C GLU A 79 -21.60 4.06 1.47
N ASP A 80 -21.86 2.93 0.79
CA ASP A 80 -22.79 1.91 1.28
C ASP A 80 -22.15 0.96 2.30
N GLU A 81 -20.88 0.59 2.12
CA GLU A 81 -20.20 -0.38 3.00
C GLU A 81 -19.36 0.32 4.08
N LEU A 82 -18.57 1.33 3.71
CA LEU A 82 -17.69 2.03 4.66
C LEU A 82 -18.42 3.16 5.39
N SER A 83 -19.61 3.58 4.94
CA SER A 83 -20.34 4.74 5.50
C SER A 83 -19.46 6.00 5.55
N CYS A 84 -18.65 6.19 4.52
CA CYS A 84 -17.67 7.26 4.39
C CYS A 84 -17.95 8.09 3.12
N LEU A 85 -17.26 9.23 3.00
CA LEU A 85 -17.33 10.09 1.81
C LEU A 85 -16.07 9.92 0.96
N LEU A 86 -16.23 9.57 -0.31
CA LEU A 86 -15.13 9.53 -1.27
C LEU A 86 -14.97 10.91 -1.93
N VAL A 87 -13.77 11.50 -1.83
CA VAL A 87 -13.49 12.83 -2.39
C VAL A 87 -12.27 12.75 -3.30
N PRO A 88 -12.45 12.90 -4.64
CA PRO A 88 -11.33 13.02 -5.55
C PRO A 88 -10.68 14.40 -5.45
N LEU A 89 -9.36 14.42 -5.46
CA LEU A 89 -8.58 15.64 -5.58
C LEU A 89 -8.79 16.28 -6.96
N PRO A 90 -8.66 17.62 -7.07
CA PRO A 90 -8.70 18.29 -8.36
C PRO A 90 -7.70 17.66 -9.35
N PRO A 91 -8.05 17.52 -10.63
CA PRO A 91 -7.15 16.97 -11.63
C PRO A 91 -5.81 17.71 -11.65
N ASN A 92 -4.70 16.95 -11.74
CA ASN A 92 -3.32 17.45 -11.75
C ASN A 92 -2.88 18.22 -10.49
N ALA A 93 -3.61 18.10 -9.38
CA ALA A 93 -3.28 18.77 -8.13
C ALA A 93 -2.64 17.84 -7.07
N THR A 94 -2.28 16.61 -7.44
CA THR A 94 -1.65 15.64 -6.52
C THR A 94 -0.44 16.22 -5.78
N SER A 95 0.47 16.88 -6.48
CA SER A 95 1.70 17.45 -5.89
C SER A 95 1.44 18.58 -4.88
N THR A 96 0.24 19.16 -4.86
CA THR A 96 -0.13 20.29 -4.00
C THR A 96 -1.19 19.91 -2.95
N CYS A 97 -2.08 18.99 -3.28
CA CYS A 97 -3.28 18.69 -2.49
C CYS A 97 -3.31 17.27 -1.92
N GLN A 98 -2.39 16.38 -2.33
CA GLN A 98 -2.32 15.02 -1.78
C GLN A 98 -1.35 15.01 -0.58
N PRO A 99 -1.83 14.75 0.66
CA PRO A 99 -0.97 14.73 1.85
C PRO A 99 0.22 13.78 1.69
N LEU A 100 -0.03 12.63 1.05
CA LEU A 100 1.00 11.62 0.78
C LEU A 100 2.17 12.21 -0.02
N ASP A 101 1.90 12.95 -1.10
CA ASP A 101 2.95 13.56 -1.94
C ASP A 101 3.56 14.82 -1.32
N VAL A 102 2.73 15.62 -0.64
CA VAL A 102 3.12 16.93 -0.09
C VAL A 102 4.05 16.82 1.13
N GLY A 103 3.91 15.75 1.91
CA GLY A 103 4.63 15.59 3.18
C GLY A 103 5.21 14.19 3.45
N VAL A 104 4.49 13.11 3.17
CA VAL A 104 4.88 11.76 3.62
C VAL A 104 5.92 11.09 2.70
N MET A 105 5.80 11.26 1.39
CA MET A 105 6.62 10.53 0.41
C MET A 105 8.11 10.89 0.48
N ALA A 106 8.45 12.13 0.80
CA ALA A 106 9.85 12.56 0.91
C ALA A 106 10.60 11.85 2.07
N PRO A 107 10.14 11.91 3.33
CA PRO A 107 10.77 11.17 4.42
C PRO A 107 10.69 9.66 4.21
N PHE A 108 9.57 9.12 3.72
CA PHE A 108 9.45 7.68 3.44
C PHE A 108 10.51 7.19 2.44
N LYS A 109 10.70 7.89 1.32
CA LYS A 109 11.75 7.57 0.32
C LYS A 109 13.16 7.69 0.89
N ARG A 110 13.39 8.62 1.81
CA ARG A 110 14.66 8.74 2.53
C ARG A 110 14.88 7.51 3.42
N PHE A 111 13.89 7.12 4.23
CA PHE A 111 14.00 5.95 5.09
C PHE A 111 14.17 4.66 4.29
N LEU A 112 13.48 4.50 3.16
CA LEU A 112 13.71 3.38 2.24
C LEU A 112 15.17 3.29 1.77
N ARG A 113 15.80 4.44 1.48
CA ARG A 113 17.20 4.49 1.08
C ARG A 113 18.13 4.14 2.24
N ASP A 114 17.89 4.73 3.42
CA ASP A 114 18.69 4.48 4.62
C ASP A 114 18.62 2.99 5.01
N GLU A 115 17.44 2.39 4.96
CA GLU A 115 17.23 0.95 5.18
C GLU A 115 17.91 0.08 4.12
N TRP A 116 17.90 0.50 2.85
CA TRP A 116 18.58 -0.25 1.79
C TRP A 116 20.10 -0.26 1.97
N LEU A 117 20.68 0.87 2.38
CA LEU A 117 22.12 0.99 2.62
C LEU A 117 22.60 0.22 3.85
N ALA A 118 21.70 -0.01 4.81
CA ALA A 118 21.99 -0.79 6.01
C ALA A 118 21.67 -2.30 5.86
N GLU A 119 21.02 -2.69 4.77
CA GLU A 119 20.62 -4.08 4.54
C GLU A 119 21.82 -4.94 4.13
N GLU A 120 21.92 -6.13 4.72
CA GLU A 120 22.93 -7.11 4.32
C GLU A 120 22.69 -7.60 2.89
N ILE A 121 23.78 -8.01 2.22
CA ILE A 121 23.70 -8.62 0.90
C ILE A 121 22.92 -9.93 1.04
N ILE A 122 21.97 -10.14 0.13
CA ILE A 122 21.16 -11.36 0.10
C ILE A 122 21.82 -12.32 -0.88
N ASP A 123 22.35 -13.41 -0.36
CA ASP A 123 22.90 -14.49 -1.18
C ASP A 123 21.78 -15.26 -1.87
N GLY A 124 22.03 -15.68 -3.11
CA GLY A 124 21.15 -16.56 -3.87
C GLY A 124 21.08 -17.95 -3.25
N GLU A 125 19.88 -18.53 -3.24
CA GLU A 125 19.68 -19.93 -2.82
C GLU A 125 19.92 -20.93 -3.96
N ASP A 126 19.94 -20.45 -5.19
CA ASP A 126 20.14 -21.25 -6.39
C ASP A 126 21.62 -21.16 -6.74
N GLY A 127 22.39 -22.25 -6.60
CA GLY A 127 23.85 -22.31 -6.83
C GLY A 127 24.28 -22.06 -8.29
N ASP A 128 23.81 -20.96 -8.88
CA ASP A 128 24.28 -20.36 -10.11
C ASP A 128 25.61 -19.62 -9.86
N GLU A 129 26.38 -19.40 -10.93
CA GLU A 129 27.76 -18.89 -10.88
C GLU A 129 27.89 -17.48 -10.24
N PHE A 130 26.78 -16.84 -9.86
CA PHE A 130 26.73 -15.50 -9.29
C PHE A 130 25.99 -15.40 -7.95
N ASP A 131 25.51 -16.51 -7.34
CA ASP A 131 24.71 -16.53 -6.11
C ASP A 131 23.67 -15.39 -6.08
N SER A 132 22.89 -15.24 -7.17
CA SER A 132 21.96 -14.11 -7.30
C SER A 132 20.65 -14.35 -6.55
N PRO A 133 20.14 -13.40 -5.75
CA PRO A 133 18.88 -13.59 -5.07
C PRO A 133 17.71 -13.75 -6.06
N CYS A 134 16.87 -14.74 -5.80
CA CYS A 134 15.71 -15.05 -6.62
C CYS A 134 14.67 -13.92 -6.53
N ALA A 135 13.70 -13.89 -7.45
CA ALA A 135 12.66 -12.86 -7.45
C ALA A 135 11.82 -12.86 -6.16
N ALA A 136 11.66 -14.01 -5.50
CA ALA A 136 10.93 -14.08 -4.22
C ALA A 136 11.72 -13.47 -3.07
N GLN A 137 13.02 -13.76 -2.96
CA GLN A 137 13.92 -13.16 -1.96
C GLN A 137 13.98 -11.64 -2.14
N LYS A 138 14.14 -11.16 -3.39
CA LYS A 138 14.13 -9.72 -3.71
C LYS A 138 12.82 -9.04 -3.29
N ARG A 139 11.66 -9.66 -3.54
CA ARG A 139 10.36 -9.13 -3.11
C ARG A 139 10.22 -9.10 -1.59
N LEU A 140 10.62 -10.16 -0.89
CA LEU A 140 10.54 -10.23 0.57
C LEU A 140 11.42 -9.15 1.22
N ALA A 141 12.64 -8.95 0.70
CA ALA A 141 13.53 -7.89 1.14
C ALA A 141 12.89 -6.49 0.95
N MET A 142 12.33 -6.23 -0.23
CA MET A 142 11.63 -4.97 -0.50
C MET A 142 10.43 -4.75 0.42
N ILE A 143 9.65 -5.79 0.71
CA ILE A 143 8.52 -5.73 1.64
C ILE A 143 9.01 -5.37 3.05
N ASN A 144 9.98 -6.12 3.58
CA ASN A 144 10.52 -5.88 4.91
C ASN A 144 11.10 -4.47 5.03
N ARG A 145 11.81 -4.01 3.98
CA ARG A 145 12.36 -2.66 3.91
C ARG A 145 11.26 -1.59 3.93
N ALA A 146 10.19 -1.79 3.17
CA ALA A 146 9.07 -0.86 3.14
C ALA A 146 8.35 -0.78 4.50
N ILE A 147 8.19 -1.91 5.19
CA ILE A 147 7.63 -1.96 6.54
C ILE A 147 8.50 -1.16 7.51
N ARG A 148 9.82 -1.46 7.59
CA ARG A 148 10.75 -0.74 8.48
C ARG A 148 10.82 0.76 8.16
N ALA A 149 10.77 1.12 6.89
CA ALA A 149 10.74 2.52 6.47
C ALA A 149 9.44 3.23 6.87
N TRP A 150 8.29 2.53 6.80
CA TRP A 150 7.00 3.09 7.19
C TRP A 150 6.89 3.30 8.69
N GLU A 151 7.42 2.37 9.51
CA GLU A 151 7.47 2.50 10.98
C GLU A 151 8.26 3.73 11.46
N LYS A 152 9.14 4.28 10.62
CA LYS A 152 9.90 5.51 10.89
C LYS A 152 9.14 6.79 10.54
N VAL A 153 8.02 6.71 9.82
CA VAL A 153 7.17 7.88 9.52
C VAL A 153 6.35 8.19 10.77
N SER A 154 6.59 9.34 11.41
CA SER A 154 5.87 9.71 12.62
C SER A 154 4.44 10.18 12.33
N GLU A 155 3.58 10.09 13.35
CA GLU A 155 2.24 10.68 13.29
C GLU A 155 2.26 12.19 13.01
N ASP A 156 3.26 12.91 13.53
CA ASP A 156 3.41 14.35 13.28
C ASP A 156 3.61 14.65 11.79
N VAL A 157 4.45 13.86 11.10
CA VAL A 157 4.62 13.98 9.63
C VAL A 157 3.30 13.76 8.92
N ILE A 158 2.49 12.80 9.38
CA ILE A 158 1.16 12.56 8.81
C ILE A 158 0.27 13.79 9.06
N ARG A 159 0.11 14.25 10.30
CA ARG A 159 -0.76 15.39 10.65
C ARG A 159 -0.36 16.67 9.91
N GLU A 160 0.94 16.99 9.87
CA GLU A 160 1.48 18.16 9.16
C GLU A 160 1.27 18.06 7.66
N SER A 161 1.36 16.85 7.08
CA SER A 161 1.11 16.66 5.65
C SER A 161 -0.34 17.00 5.26
N PHE A 162 -1.32 16.63 6.11
CA PHE A 162 -2.72 17.01 5.91
C PHE A 162 -2.91 18.52 6.07
N ALA A 163 -2.36 19.12 7.13
CA ALA A 163 -2.44 20.57 7.36
C ALA A 163 -1.83 21.39 6.21
N LYS A 164 -0.78 20.87 5.57
CA LYS A 164 -0.12 21.52 4.43
C LYS A 164 -0.88 21.33 3.11
N ALA A 165 -1.46 20.15 2.89
CA ALA A 165 -2.12 19.80 1.64
C ALA A 165 -3.55 20.35 1.54
N ILE A 166 -4.24 20.52 2.68
CA ILE A 166 -5.61 21.01 2.75
C ILE A 166 -5.56 22.45 3.25
N PRO A 167 -5.85 23.45 2.39
CA PRO A 167 -5.85 24.85 2.81
C PRO A 167 -6.86 25.09 3.93
N SER A 168 -6.48 25.88 4.93
CA SER A 168 -7.45 26.40 5.91
C SER A 168 -8.43 27.32 5.19
N ALA A 169 -9.73 27.11 5.45
CA ALA A 169 -10.79 28.00 5.00
C ALA A 169 -10.70 29.40 5.65
#